data_AF-A0A3B6NU84-F1
#
_entry.id   AF-A0A3B6NU84-F1
#
_cell.length_a   1.000
_cell.length_b   1.000
_cell.length_c   1.000
_cell.angle_alpha   90.00
_cell.angle_beta   90.00
_cell.angle_gamma   90.00
#
_symmetry.space_group_name_H-M   'P 1'
#
loop_
_entity.id
_entity.type
_entity.pdbx_description
1 polymer ?
#
loop_
_entity_poly.entity_id
_entity_poly.type
_entity_poly.pdbx_seq_one_letter_code
_entity_poly.pdbx_strand_id
1 'polypeptide(L)'
;MDSSARSGATASSNPRAWIVAGVAVAGVIVLAEVARRRRRWLRGNSSPPPYSGAFCDRLELAPPPQPPPPAARQQLPDLTFAVSDNFEIEGYVAGFGNPDWKRTHKAASHTAAAVKALLKQGATCVGRTVMDELGFGVTGENLHCGTPINPASPSVVPGGSCSGSAVAVSAQLVEFALGTDTTGDLRIPAAFCGVLCFRPSHGVVSTLGTLPNSHSLDTIGWLARDPHILSRVGDALLPAAACGLRGKRQLVFADDCFELLKIPNQKTVDVIENAVRTLPYGFQPPKHINIGQYICSNVPSLKEFCEPSTKLQEGKSALKALCTVMLLLQRYEFKANHEDWVNTVKPKLGLEVSTRVLQAVNFTDDNIKSLYIVRTEWRAALKNLLKDTGILVLPTMAGHPLKRNSKQRLSSEFEDKMYAFVSIAALSGCCQATVPLGNHNDHPISISFVAAHGSDKFLLRAILDMYSAVQEQIVLASKLALPPVIDRDVDTSELLKEKGNNSFKRKQWSKAIESYSGAIKLNDTNATYYCNRAAAYLELGRFKQAEADCDQALLLDKKNVKAYLRRGTAKESVLNYQEALQDFRHALALEPQNKTALAAEKRLQKHLR
;
A
#
# COMPACT_ATOMS: atom_id res chain seq x y z
N MET A 1 25.48 91.80 -48.70
CA MET A 1 26.06 90.44 -48.52
C MET A 1 25.32 89.78 -47.37
N ASP A 2 24.61 88.71 -47.71
CA ASP A 2 24.23 87.52 -46.91
C ASP A 2 23.42 87.70 -45.61
N SER A 3 22.14 87.26 -45.55
CA SER A 3 21.59 85.88 -45.45
C SER A 3 21.80 85.28 -44.04
N SER A 4 20.84 84.75 -43.28
CA SER A 4 19.71 83.83 -43.52
C SER A 4 18.78 83.86 -42.26
N ALA A 5 17.47 84.07 -42.38
CA ALA A 5 16.38 83.11 -42.57
C ALA A 5 16.23 82.02 -41.48
N ARG A 6 15.33 82.28 -40.50
CA ARG A 6 14.70 81.27 -39.63
C ARG A 6 13.63 80.50 -40.42
N SER A 7 13.74 79.18 -40.49
CA SER A 7 12.66 78.29 -40.93
C SER A 7 12.22 77.37 -39.79
N GLY A 8 10.98 77.55 -39.32
CA GLY A 8 10.30 76.58 -38.46
C GLY A 8 9.83 75.39 -39.29
N ALA A 9 10.20 74.18 -38.88
CA ALA A 9 9.66 72.94 -39.41
C ALA A 9 8.67 72.35 -38.40
N THR A 10 7.39 72.36 -38.75
CA THR A 10 6.32 71.65 -38.06
C THR A 10 6.41 70.16 -38.37
N ALA A 11 6.80 69.35 -37.39
CA ALA A 11 6.74 67.89 -37.49
C ALA A 11 5.31 67.40 -37.26
N SER A 12 4.74 66.74 -38.27
CA SER A 12 3.43 66.10 -38.22
C SER A 12 3.46 64.87 -37.30
N SER A 13 2.73 64.93 -36.18
CA SER A 13 2.57 63.79 -35.27
C SER A 13 1.62 62.76 -35.87
N ASN A 14 2.11 61.58 -36.23
CA ASN A 14 1.29 60.50 -36.76
C ASN A 14 0.49 59.82 -35.63
N PRO A 15 -0.85 59.96 -35.55
CA PRO A 15 -1.65 59.51 -34.41
C PRO A 15 -1.68 57.98 -34.27
N ARG A 16 -1.38 57.22 -35.34
CA ARG A 16 -1.30 55.76 -35.29
C ARG A 16 -0.07 55.26 -34.53
N ALA A 17 1.04 56.01 -34.54
CA ALA A 17 2.25 55.63 -33.81
C ALA A 17 2.05 55.73 -32.28
N TRP A 18 1.30 56.73 -31.82
CA TRP A 18 0.95 56.91 -30.40
C TRP A 18 -0.04 55.86 -29.90
N ILE A 19 -0.95 55.39 -30.75
CA ILE A 19 -1.88 54.31 -30.40
C ILE A 19 -1.13 52.97 -30.26
N VAL A 20 -0.23 52.64 -31.19
CA VAL A 20 0.57 51.40 -31.12
C VAL A 20 1.54 51.44 -29.93
N ALA A 21 2.18 52.59 -29.68
CA ALA A 21 3.00 52.79 -28.49
C ALA A 21 2.18 52.70 -27.19
N GLY A 22 0.98 53.28 -27.17
CA GLY A 22 0.05 53.21 -26.03
C GLY A 22 -0.44 51.79 -25.74
N VAL A 23 -0.75 50.99 -26.76
CA VAL A 23 -1.15 49.58 -26.62
C VAL A 23 0.02 48.70 -26.21
N ALA A 24 1.23 48.95 -26.72
CA ALA A 24 2.43 48.22 -26.31
C ALA A 24 2.82 48.53 -24.86
N VAL A 25 2.78 49.80 -24.45
CA VAL A 25 3.04 50.23 -23.07
C VAL A 25 1.94 49.72 -22.13
N ALA A 26 0.67 49.76 -22.52
CA ALA A 26 -0.42 49.17 -21.75
C ALA A 26 -0.27 47.64 -21.64
N GLY A 27 0.14 46.94 -22.70
CA GLY A 27 0.41 45.50 -22.69
C GLY A 27 1.57 45.13 -21.77
N VAL A 28 2.66 45.90 -21.77
CA VAL A 28 3.80 45.72 -20.86
C VAL A 28 3.44 46.08 -19.42
N ILE A 29 2.63 47.12 -19.19
CA ILE A 29 2.13 47.47 -17.85
C ILE A 29 1.17 46.39 -17.35
N VAL A 30 0.27 45.86 -18.18
CA VAL A 30 -0.62 44.75 -17.82
C VAL A 30 0.18 43.47 -17.55
N LEU A 31 1.17 43.11 -18.38
CA LEU A 31 2.06 41.97 -18.14
C LEU A 31 2.91 42.17 -16.87
N ALA A 32 3.41 43.38 -16.63
CA ALA A 32 4.17 43.72 -15.43
C ALA A 32 3.28 43.76 -14.17
N GLU A 33 2.02 44.20 -14.28
CA GLU A 33 1.03 44.22 -13.20
C GLU A 33 0.52 42.80 -12.93
N VAL A 34 0.34 41.95 -13.95
CA VAL A 34 0.03 40.52 -13.83
C VAL A 34 1.22 39.76 -13.22
N ALA A 35 2.45 40.05 -13.63
CA ALA A 35 3.65 39.49 -13.02
C ALA A 35 3.90 40.03 -11.59
N ARG A 36 3.49 41.27 -11.29
CA ARG A 36 3.53 41.86 -9.93
C ARG A 36 2.38 41.34 -9.06
N ARG A 37 1.21 41.03 -9.61
CA ARG A 37 0.10 40.34 -8.94
C ARG A 37 0.45 38.88 -8.68
N ARG A 38 1.10 38.19 -9.63
CA ARG A 38 1.64 36.82 -9.45
C ARG A 38 2.76 36.79 -8.41
N ARG A 39 3.64 37.80 -8.38
CA ARG A 39 4.67 37.94 -7.33
C ARG A 39 4.10 38.36 -5.98
N ARG A 40 3.04 39.19 -5.93
CA ARG A 40 2.29 39.49 -4.70
C ARG A 40 1.46 38.30 -4.21
N TRP A 41 0.95 37.45 -5.11
CA TRP A 41 0.32 36.18 -4.76
C TRP A 41 1.34 35.17 -4.22
N LEU A 42 2.56 35.15 -4.78
CA LEU A 42 3.68 34.33 -4.28
C LEU A 42 4.33 34.87 -2.99
N ARG A 43 4.18 36.16 -2.65
CA ARG A 43 4.81 36.80 -1.48
C ARG A 43 3.84 37.33 -0.42
N GLY A 44 2.55 37.35 -0.71
CA GLY A 44 1.47 37.84 0.15
C GLY A 44 0.60 36.70 0.66
N ASN A 45 1.23 35.72 1.30
CA ASN A 45 0.64 34.89 2.34
C ASN A 45 1.78 34.20 3.09
N SER A 46 2.40 34.90 4.04
CA SER A 46 3.06 34.25 5.18
C SER A 46 1.99 33.66 6.09
N SER A 47 1.42 32.54 5.63
CA SER A 47 0.80 31.42 6.34
C SER A 47 0.45 30.36 5.29
N PRO A 48 1.10 29.19 5.29
CA PRO A 48 0.30 27.98 5.51
C PRO A 48 1.03 27.00 6.44
N PRO A 49 0.31 26.28 7.32
CA PRO A 49 -0.08 24.95 6.85
C PRO A 49 -1.44 24.48 7.41
N PRO A 50 -2.35 24.00 6.54
CA PRO A 50 -3.27 22.96 7.04
C PRO A 50 -3.62 21.86 6.02
N TYR A 51 -2.86 21.66 4.93
CA TYR A 51 -3.29 20.73 3.85
C TYR A 51 -2.53 19.41 3.76
N SER A 52 -1.66 19.10 4.71
CA SER A 52 -0.91 17.84 4.71
C SER A 52 -0.13 17.54 3.42
N GLY A 53 0.10 18.52 2.53
CA GLY A 53 0.70 18.31 1.21
C GLY A 53 -0.16 17.51 0.22
N ALA A 54 -1.47 17.35 0.47
CA ALA A 54 -2.32 16.44 -0.30
C ALA A 54 -2.61 16.88 -1.75
N PHE A 55 -2.36 18.14 -2.12
CA PHE A 55 -2.78 18.70 -3.40
C PHE A 55 -1.66 19.34 -4.20
N CYS A 56 -1.69 19.09 -5.51
CA CYS A 56 -0.82 19.73 -6.49
C CYS A 56 -1.35 21.11 -6.91
N ASP A 57 -2.63 21.17 -7.26
CA ASP A 57 -3.29 22.38 -7.77
C ASP A 57 -4.66 22.55 -7.09
N ARG A 58 -4.98 23.79 -6.68
CA ARG A 58 -6.33 24.18 -6.27
C ARG A 58 -7.08 24.67 -7.49
N LEU A 59 -8.25 24.13 -7.73
CA LEU A 59 -9.20 24.61 -8.73
C LEU A 59 -10.60 24.33 -8.19
N GLU A 60 -11.53 25.24 -8.45
CA GLU A 60 -12.91 25.08 -8.02
C GLU A 60 -13.79 24.93 -9.26
N LEU A 61 -14.37 23.74 -9.44
CA LEU A 61 -15.38 23.49 -10.46
C LEU A 61 -16.72 23.41 -9.76
N ALA A 62 -17.48 24.49 -9.87
CA ALA A 62 -18.83 24.57 -9.33
C ALA A 62 -19.78 23.63 -10.11
N PRO A 63 -20.71 22.95 -9.43
CA PRO A 63 -21.75 22.17 -10.09
C PRO A 63 -22.71 23.10 -10.85
N PRO A 64 -23.40 22.60 -11.89
CA PRO A 64 -24.52 23.32 -12.49
C PRO A 64 -25.65 23.52 -11.46
N PRO A 65 -26.45 24.59 -11.59
CA PRO A 65 -27.54 24.86 -10.68
C PRO A 65 -28.56 23.70 -10.66
N GLN A 66 -29.17 23.49 -9.50
CA GLN A 66 -30.23 22.51 -9.32
C GLN A 66 -31.34 22.73 -10.37
N PRO A 67 -31.67 21.72 -11.22
CA PRO A 67 -32.68 21.89 -12.24
C PRO A 67 -34.08 22.09 -11.62
N PRO A 68 -34.96 22.89 -12.25
CA PRO A 68 -36.31 23.14 -11.74
C PRO A 68 -37.18 21.88 -11.82
N PRO A 69 -38.17 21.71 -10.92
CA PRO A 69 -39.15 20.63 -11.02
C PRO A 69 -39.82 20.62 -12.40
N PRO A 70 -40.06 19.45 -13.03
CA PRO A 70 -40.09 18.09 -12.45
C PRO A 70 -38.77 17.31 -12.54
N ALA A 71 -37.64 17.95 -12.89
CA ALA A 71 -36.36 17.25 -13.02
C ALA A 71 -35.89 16.60 -11.70
N ALA A 72 -35.19 15.47 -11.80
CA ALA A 72 -34.66 14.75 -10.64
C ALA A 72 -33.71 15.64 -9.83
N ARG A 73 -33.79 15.53 -8.49
CA ARG A 73 -32.89 16.24 -7.58
C ARG A 73 -31.46 15.72 -7.69
N GLN A 74 -30.50 16.63 -7.55
CA GLN A 74 -29.08 16.28 -7.45
C GLN A 74 -28.85 15.39 -6.22
N GLN A 75 -28.04 14.34 -6.37
CA GLN A 75 -27.80 13.34 -5.32
C GLN A 75 -26.65 13.67 -4.38
N LEU A 76 -25.77 14.59 -4.77
CA LEU A 76 -24.56 14.97 -4.04
C LEU A 76 -24.48 16.50 -3.77
N PRO A 77 -25.59 17.18 -3.38
CA PRO A 77 -25.53 18.60 -3.10
C PRO A 77 -24.57 18.88 -1.94
N ASP A 78 -23.86 20.00 -2.03
CA ASP A 78 -22.95 20.54 -1.01
C ASP A 78 -21.77 19.64 -0.61
N LEU A 79 -21.50 18.56 -1.36
CA LEU A 79 -20.32 17.74 -1.14
C LEU A 79 -19.14 18.26 -1.97
N THR A 80 -17.97 18.32 -1.35
CA THR A 80 -16.71 18.64 -2.04
C THR A 80 -15.91 17.39 -2.33
N PHE A 81 -15.21 17.40 -3.47
CA PHE A 81 -14.31 16.31 -3.83
C PHE A 81 -13.04 16.77 -4.52
N ALA A 82 -12.04 15.92 -4.47
CA ALA A 82 -10.79 16.11 -5.18
C ALA A 82 -10.55 14.95 -6.16
N VAL A 83 -9.67 15.17 -7.14
CA VAL A 83 -9.33 14.15 -8.14
C VAL A 83 -7.83 14.01 -8.24
N SER A 84 -7.33 12.80 -8.50
CA SER A 84 -5.90 12.58 -8.77
C SER A 84 -5.41 13.40 -9.97
N ASP A 85 -4.12 13.72 -10.01
CA ASP A 85 -3.51 14.59 -11.04
C ASP A 85 -3.44 13.99 -12.46
N ASN A 86 -3.96 12.77 -12.65
CA ASN A 86 -4.15 12.12 -13.93
C ASN A 86 -5.56 12.27 -14.53
N PHE A 87 -6.45 13.03 -13.88
CA PHE A 87 -7.76 13.37 -14.43
C PHE A 87 -7.68 14.63 -15.29
N GLU A 88 -8.19 14.54 -16.51
CA GLU A 88 -8.31 15.68 -17.42
C GLU A 88 -9.45 16.59 -16.99
N ILE A 89 -9.17 17.90 -16.98
CA ILE A 89 -10.13 18.95 -16.69
C ILE A 89 -9.98 20.00 -17.78
N GLU A 90 -11.09 20.37 -18.41
CA GLU A 90 -11.12 21.33 -19.51
C GLU A 90 -10.40 22.64 -19.13
N GLY A 91 -9.45 23.06 -19.97
CA GLY A 91 -8.63 24.25 -19.74
C GLY A 91 -7.43 24.07 -18.82
N TYR A 92 -7.24 22.87 -18.23
CA TYR A 92 -6.10 22.55 -17.38
C TYR A 92 -5.24 21.43 -17.98
N VAL A 93 -3.94 21.44 -17.66
CA VAL A 93 -3.00 20.39 -18.06
C VAL A 93 -2.87 19.40 -16.89
N ALA A 94 -3.24 18.13 -17.09
CA ALA A 94 -3.00 17.04 -16.14
C ALA A 94 -1.48 16.83 -15.99
N GLY A 95 -0.99 16.66 -14.77
CA GLY A 95 0.46 16.54 -14.52
C GLY A 95 0.95 15.10 -14.48
N PHE A 96 0.08 14.10 -14.30
CA PHE A 96 0.47 12.70 -14.12
C PHE A 96 1.55 12.51 -13.02
N GLY A 97 1.54 13.38 -12.00
CA GLY A 97 2.56 13.39 -10.95
C GLY A 97 3.94 13.89 -11.41
N ASN A 98 4.11 14.38 -12.64
CA ASN A 98 5.40 14.81 -13.18
C ASN A 98 5.35 16.18 -13.92
N PRO A 99 6.18 17.17 -13.55
CA PRO A 99 6.15 18.48 -14.19
C PRO A 99 6.61 18.48 -15.66
N ASP A 100 7.44 17.53 -16.09
CA ASP A 100 7.83 17.40 -17.51
C ASP A 100 6.63 16.99 -18.37
N TRP A 101 5.70 16.19 -17.82
CA TRP A 101 4.46 15.87 -18.50
C TRP A 101 3.64 17.14 -18.73
N LYS A 102 3.44 17.94 -17.66
CA LYS A 102 2.73 19.22 -17.72
C LYS A 102 3.37 20.24 -18.68
N ARG A 103 4.70 20.20 -18.83
CA ARG A 103 5.45 21.08 -19.75
C ARG A 103 5.27 20.71 -21.22
N THR A 104 5.07 19.43 -21.51
CA THR A 104 5.07 18.89 -22.89
C THR A 104 3.67 18.68 -23.44
N HIS A 105 2.65 18.66 -22.59
CA HIS A 105 1.26 18.48 -22.98
C HIS A 105 0.47 19.79 -22.93
N LYS A 106 -0.56 19.88 -23.79
CA LYS A 106 -1.48 21.02 -23.82
C LYS A 106 -2.60 20.83 -22.81
N ALA A 107 -3.34 21.91 -22.55
CA ALA A 107 -4.53 21.84 -21.72
C ALA A 107 -5.57 20.90 -22.35
N ALA A 108 -6.26 20.13 -21.51
CA ALA A 108 -7.29 19.22 -21.99
C ALA A 108 -8.46 19.99 -22.61
N SER A 109 -9.02 19.45 -23.69
CA SER A 109 -10.20 20.00 -24.37
C SER A 109 -11.51 19.60 -23.68
N HIS A 110 -11.47 18.59 -22.81
CA HIS A 110 -12.65 18.05 -22.14
C HIS A 110 -12.32 17.66 -20.70
N THR A 111 -13.30 17.83 -19.82
CA THR A 111 -13.25 17.25 -18.46
C THR A 111 -13.62 15.77 -18.49
N ALA A 112 -12.92 14.97 -17.70
CA ALA A 112 -13.13 13.52 -17.54
C ALA A 112 -14.60 13.16 -17.29
N ALA A 113 -15.04 12.03 -17.86
CA ALA A 113 -16.44 11.60 -17.80
C ALA A 113 -16.94 11.42 -16.37
N ALA A 114 -16.13 10.81 -15.50
CA ALA A 114 -16.46 10.62 -14.09
C ALA A 114 -16.59 11.95 -13.34
N VAL A 115 -15.73 12.93 -13.62
CA VAL A 115 -15.77 14.26 -12.99
C VAL A 115 -17.03 15.00 -13.44
N LYS A 116 -17.35 15.00 -14.74
CA LYS A 116 -18.59 15.58 -15.27
C LYS A 116 -19.84 14.95 -14.66
N ALA A 117 -19.84 13.62 -14.45
CA ALA A 117 -20.95 12.91 -13.83
C ALA A 117 -21.21 13.40 -12.39
N LEU A 118 -20.15 13.59 -11.60
CA LEU A 118 -20.27 14.05 -10.21
C LEU A 118 -20.64 15.53 -10.11
N LEU A 119 -20.09 16.38 -10.97
CA LEU A 119 -20.50 17.79 -11.09
C LEU A 119 -22.00 17.88 -11.40
N LYS A 120 -22.50 17.11 -12.36
CA LYS A 120 -23.93 17.07 -12.70
C LYS A 120 -24.82 16.68 -11.52
N GLN A 121 -24.30 15.88 -10.59
CA GLN A 121 -24.98 15.44 -9.38
C GLN A 121 -24.87 16.42 -8.21
N GLY A 122 -24.32 17.63 -8.41
CA GLY A 122 -24.30 18.70 -7.42
C GLY A 122 -23.02 18.78 -6.57
N ALA A 123 -22.03 17.93 -6.81
CA ALA A 123 -20.77 17.96 -6.07
C ALA A 123 -19.81 19.02 -6.63
N THR A 124 -18.98 19.62 -5.78
CA THR A 124 -17.98 20.64 -6.16
C THR A 124 -16.59 20.04 -6.18
N CYS A 125 -15.86 20.15 -7.30
CA CYS A 125 -14.46 19.70 -7.35
C CYS A 125 -13.54 20.83 -6.84
N VAL A 126 -12.71 20.56 -5.83
CA VAL A 126 -11.89 21.58 -5.13
C VAL A 126 -10.38 21.49 -5.41
N GLY A 127 -9.93 20.53 -6.22
CA GLY A 127 -8.53 20.46 -6.60
C GLY A 127 -8.06 19.14 -7.17
N ARG A 128 -6.79 19.17 -7.59
CA ARG A 128 -6.03 17.99 -8.00
C ARG A 128 -5.08 17.54 -6.90
N THR A 129 -5.09 16.26 -6.60
CA THR A 129 -4.32 15.65 -5.53
C THR A 129 -2.99 15.11 -6.01
N VAL A 130 -2.03 15.04 -5.08
CA VAL A 130 -0.73 14.43 -5.34
C VAL A 130 -0.91 12.96 -5.70
N MET A 131 -0.12 12.52 -6.68
CA MET A 131 0.04 11.12 -7.00
C MET A 131 1.50 10.77 -7.27
N ASP A 132 1.86 9.51 -7.13
CA ASP A 132 3.17 9.01 -7.53
C ASP A 132 3.34 9.18 -9.05
N GLU A 133 4.58 9.48 -9.47
CA GLU A 133 4.89 9.79 -10.86
C GLU A 133 4.44 8.67 -11.81
N LEU A 134 3.67 9.05 -12.83
CA LEU A 134 3.19 8.17 -13.91
C LEU A 134 2.35 6.96 -13.45
N GLY A 135 1.86 6.94 -12.21
CA GLY A 135 1.10 5.80 -11.67
C GLY A 135 1.95 4.57 -11.34
N PHE A 136 3.27 4.73 -11.15
CA PHE A 136 4.18 3.63 -10.89
C PHE A 136 4.64 3.49 -9.44
N GLY A 137 4.21 4.35 -8.53
CA GLY A 137 4.64 4.30 -7.13
C GLY A 137 3.59 3.71 -6.18
N VAL A 138 4.06 3.14 -5.07
CA VAL A 138 3.25 2.44 -4.06
C VAL A 138 3.31 3.10 -2.69
N THR A 139 4.23 4.05 -2.50
CA THR A 139 4.52 4.68 -1.21
C THR A 139 3.83 6.02 -1.05
N GLY A 140 3.52 6.73 -2.14
CA GLY A 140 3.05 8.11 -2.07
C GLY A 140 4.16 9.14 -2.17
N GLU A 141 5.40 8.70 -2.37
CA GLU A 141 6.55 9.58 -2.51
C GLU A 141 6.63 10.11 -3.94
N ASN A 142 6.80 11.43 -4.07
CA ASN A 142 6.95 12.09 -5.35
C ASN A 142 8.14 13.05 -5.28
N LEU A 143 9.05 12.94 -6.26
CA LEU A 143 10.27 13.75 -6.31
C LEU A 143 10.00 15.26 -6.38
N HIS A 144 8.89 15.67 -6.99
CA HIS A 144 8.63 17.05 -7.37
C HIS A 144 7.74 17.78 -6.37
N CYS A 145 6.70 17.12 -5.85
CA CYS A 145 5.76 17.72 -4.90
C CYS A 145 5.93 17.22 -3.45
N GLY A 146 6.82 16.24 -3.23
CA GLY A 146 7.03 15.63 -1.92
C GLY A 146 5.92 14.64 -1.55
N THR A 147 6.02 14.10 -0.34
CA THR A 147 5.13 13.05 0.17
C THR A 147 4.01 13.66 1.02
N PRO A 148 2.72 13.43 0.69
CA PRO A 148 1.61 13.82 1.56
C PRO A 148 1.73 13.22 2.96
N ILE A 149 1.31 13.96 3.98
CA ILE A 149 1.42 13.59 5.39
C ILE A 149 0.03 13.29 5.93
N ASN A 150 -0.29 12.02 6.17
CA ASN A 150 -1.52 11.67 6.86
C ASN A 150 -1.47 12.17 8.33
N PRO A 151 -2.36 13.07 8.78
CA PRO A 151 -2.40 13.52 10.16
C PRO A 151 -2.61 12.40 11.18
N ALA A 152 -3.33 11.33 10.81
CA ALA A 152 -3.58 10.19 11.68
C ALA A 152 -2.33 9.31 11.90
N SER A 153 -1.34 9.39 11.00
CA SER A 153 -0.10 8.59 11.09
C SER A 153 1.07 9.32 10.39
N PRO A 154 1.58 10.44 10.94
CA PRO A 154 2.51 11.33 10.25
C PRO A 154 3.94 10.77 10.09
N SER A 155 4.24 9.69 10.83
CA SER A 155 5.54 9.00 10.86
C SER A 155 5.72 8.01 9.70
N VAL A 156 4.65 7.66 8.99
CA VAL A 156 4.67 6.67 7.91
C VAL A 156 4.21 7.26 6.58
N VAL A 157 4.52 6.56 5.50
CA VAL A 157 4.09 6.93 4.15
C VAL A 157 2.58 6.67 3.96
N PRO A 158 1.85 7.52 3.22
CA PRO A 158 0.41 7.40 3.03
C PRO A 158 0.00 6.32 2.04
N GLY A 159 0.94 5.75 1.28
CA GLY A 159 0.68 4.79 0.20
C GLY A 159 0.45 5.51 -1.14
N GLY A 160 0.53 4.77 -2.23
CA GLY A 160 0.41 5.30 -3.60
C GLY A 160 -0.24 4.31 -4.57
N SER A 161 -0.50 4.70 -5.82
CA SER A 161 -0.16 5.99 -6.41
C SER A 161 -1.05 7.18 -6.00
N CYS A 162 -2.32 6.99 -5.63
CA CYS A 162 -3.25 8.09 -5.33
C CYS A 162 -3.14 8.63 -3.88
N SER A 163 -1.91 8.94 -3.45
CA SER A 163 -1.56 9.32 -2.08
C SER A 163 -2.30 10.57 -1.58
N GLY A 164 -2.34 11.62 -2.40
CA GLY A 164 -3.01 12.86 -2.07
C GLY A 164 -4.52 12.71 -1.93
N SER A 165 -5.15 11.84 -2.73
CA SER A 165 -6.60 11.58 -2.62
C SER A 165 -6.95 10.93 -1.28
N ALA A 166 -6.16 9.94 -0.84
CA ALA A 166 -6.36 9.30 0.46
C ALA A 166 -6.10 10.25 1.62
N VAL A 167 -5.03 11.04 1.57
CA VAL A 167 -4.73 12.03 2.60
C VAL A 167 -5.76 13.15 2.64
N ALA A 168 -6.27 13.62 1.49
CA ALA A 168 -7.30 14.66 1.46
C ALA A 168 -8.60 14.20 2.15
N VAL A 169 -9.00 12.95 1.94
CA VAL A 169 -10.15 12.34 2.63
C VAL A 169 -9.85 12.06 4.09
N SER A 170 -8.67 11.52 4.43
CA SER A 170 -8.32 11.22 5.83
C SER A 170 -8.19 12.49 6.68
N ALA A 171 -7.59 13.55 6.12
CA ALA A 171 -7.39 14.85 6.76
C ALA A 171 -8.62 15.77 6.73
N GLN A 172 -9.77 15.29 6.24
CA GLN A 172 -11.02 16.06 6.19
C GLN A 172 -10.94 17.35 5.37
N LEU A 173 -10.15 17.33 4.31
CA LEU A 173 -10.06 18.44 3.36
C LEU A 173 -11.18 18.38 2.31
N VAL A 174 -11.74 17.20 2.11
CA VAL A 174 -12.88 16.90 1.23
C VAL A 174 -13.73 15.77 1.83
N GLU A 175 -14.99 15.66 1.39
CA GLU A 175 -15.89 14.58 1.77
C GLU A 175 -15.56 13.26 1.07
N PHE A 176 -15.15 13.32 -0.20
CA PHE A 176 -14.69 12.17 -0.97
C PHE A 176 -13.61 12.56 -2.00
N ALA A 177 -12.89 11.59 -2.55
CA ALA A 177 -11.91 11.83 -3.60
C ALA A 177 -11.90 10.73 -4.65
N LEU A 178 -11.59 11.09 -5.89
CA LEU A 178 -11.39 10.14 -6.99
C LEU A 178 -9.91 9.82 -7.18
N GLY A 179 -9.67 8.61 -7.68
CA GLY A 179 -8.36 8.19 -8.15
C GLY A 179 -8.49 7.04 -9.15
N THR A 180 -7.39 6.75 -9.83
CA THR A 180 -7.28 5.53 -10.64
C THR A 180 -6.73 4.41 -9.80
N ASP A 181 -7.25 3.20 -9.96
CA ASP A 181 -6.69 1.98 -9.38
C ASP A 181 -6.30 1.05 -10.53
N THR A 182 -5.00 0.84 -10.71
CA THR A 182 -4.40 -0.06 -11.71
C THR A 182 -3.88 -1.30 -11.02
N THR A 183 -2.95 -1.13 -10.07
CA THR A 183 -2.31 -2.22 -9.32
C THR A 183 -2.61 -2.19 -7.83
N GLY A 184 -3.60 -1.40 -7.41
CA GLY A 184 -3.89 -1.10 -6.00
C GLY A 184 -3.68 0.37 -5.65
N ASP A 185 -3.51 1.24 -6.64
CA ASP A 185 -3.14 2.64 -6.48
C ASP A 185 -4.10 3.49 -5.63
N LEU A 186 -5.33 3.01 -5.45
CA LEU A 186 -6.31 3.64 -4.56
C LEU A 186 -6.53 2.82 -3.29
N ARG A 187 -6.55 1.49 -3.40
CA ARG A 187 -6.78 0.56 -2.27
C ARG A 187 -5.65 0.55 -1.26
N ILE A 188 -4.39 0.63 -1.70
CA ILE A 188 -3.21 0.70 -0.85
C ILE A 188 -3.20 1.97 0.00
N PRO A 189 -3.30 3.17 -0.59
CA PRO A 189 -3.33 4.39 0.22
C PRO A 189 -4.59 4.49 1.08
N ALA A 190 -5.72 3.92 0.66
CA ALA A 190 -6.91 3.83 1.51
C ALA A 190 -6.65 3.04 2.79
N ALA A 191 -6.00 1.88 2.64
CA ALA A 191 -5.68 1.02 3.77
C ALA A 191 -4.66 1.67 4.71
N PHE A 192 -3.63 2.32 4.18
CA PHE A 192 -2.64 3.07 4.98
C PHE A 192 -3.20 4.33 5.63
N CYS A 193 -4.18 4.98 5.00
CA CYS A 193 -4.80 6.18 5.55
C CYS A 193 -6.02 5.91 6.44
N GLY A 194 -6.46 4.65 6.54
CA GLY A 194 -7.62 4.24 7.34
C GLY A 194 -8.95 4.78 6.81
N VAL A 195 -9.12 4.85 5.48
CA VAL A 195 -10.34 5.38 4.84
C VAL A 195 -11.03 4.31 3.99
N LEU A 196 -12.33 4.49 3.73
CA LEU A 196 -13.06 3.61 2.83
C LEU A 196 -12.63 3.84 1.39
N CYS A 197 -12.52 2.75 0.62
CA CYS A 197 -12.27 2.80 -0.81
C CYS A 197 -13.23 1.88 -1.54
N PHE A 198 -13.70 2.31 -2.70
CA PHE A 198 -14.39 1.45 -3.64
C PHE A 198 -13.69 1.47 -5.00
N ARG A 199 -13.26 0.27 -5.43
CA ARG A 199 -12.80 -0.02 -6.79
C ARG A 199 -13.98 -0.68 -7.53
N PRO A 200 -14.56 -0.04 -8.55
CA PRO A 200 -15.62 -0.67 -9.33
C PRO A 200 -15.07 -1.77 -10.25
N SER A 201 -15.96 -2.58 -10.79
CA SER A 201 -15.65 -3.58 -11.80
C SER A 201 -15.06 -2.89 -13.04
N HIS A 202 -14.07 -3.55 -13.64
CA HIS A 202 -13.36 -3.01 -14.80
C HIS A 202 -14.32 -2.73 -15.94
N GLY A 203 -14.25 -1.50 -16.49
CA GLY A 203 -15.09 -1.03 -17.58
C GLY A 203 -16.48 -0.50 -17.19
N VAL A 204 -16.89 -0.57 -15.92
CA VAL A 204 -18.22 -0.07 -15.49
C VAL A 204 -18.26 1.45 -15.38
N VAL A 205 -17.20 2.06 -14.84
CA VAL A 205 -17.04 3.53 -14.80
C VAL A 205 -16.11 3.94 -15.94
N SER A 206 -16.53 4.92 -16.74
CA SER A 206 -15.79 5.36 -17.92
C SER A 206 -14.45 6.02 -17.55
N THR A 207 -13.35 5.49 -18.07
CA THR A 207 -11.99 6.06 -17.98
C THR A 207 -11.72 7.14 -19.03
N LEU A 208 -12.75 7.63 -19.73
CA LEU A 208 -12.59 8.69 -20.72
C LEU A 208 -12.17 10.00 -20.04
N GLY A 209 -11.05 10.56 -20.49
CA GLY A 209 -10.43 11.75 -19.91
C GLY A 209 -9.59 11.47 -18.66
N THR A 210 -9.05 10.26 -18.52
CA THR A 210 -7.97 9.95 -17.57
C THR A 210 -6.73 9.50 -18.33
N LEU A 211 -5.56 9.92 -17.88
CA LEU A 211 -4.29 9.46 -18.46
C LEU A 211 -4.11 7.96 -18.15
N PRO A 212 -4.02 7.08 -19.16
CA PRO A 212 -4.00 5.64 -18.95
C PRO A 212 -2.64 5.20 -18.45
N ASN A 213 -2.61 4.32 -17.45
CA ASN A 213 -1.42 3.55 -17.11
C ASN A 213 -1.50 2.18 -17.79
N SER A 214 -2.61 1.47 -17.61
CA SER A 214 -2.91 0.19 -18.26
C SER A 214 -4.41 0.08 -18.54
N HIS A 215 -4.80 0.19 -19.80
CA HIS A 215 -6.20 0.10 -20.23
C HIS A 215 -6.95 -1.15 -19.73
N SER A 216 -6.27 -2.30 -19.64
CA SER A 216 -6.91 -3.53 -19.17
C SER A 216 -7.07 -3.58 -17.66
N LEU A 217 -6.33 -2.79 -16.88
CA LEU A 217 -6.34 -2.82 -15.42
C LEU A 217 -6.99 -1.58 -14.78
N ASP A 218 -6.87 -0.43 -15.43
CA ASP A 218 -7.29 0.88 -14.96
C ASP A 218 -8.79 0.92 -14.65
N THR A 219 -9.10 1.42 -13.45
CA THR A 219 -10.47 1.70 -13.00
C THR A 219 -10.50 3.01 -12.25
N ILE A 220 -11.61 3.74 -12.36
CA ILE A 220 -11.83 4.95 -11.55
C ILE A 220 -12.52 4.52 -10.26
N GLY A 221 -11.78 4.56 -9.16
CA GLY A 221 -12.32 4.34 -7.83
C GLY A 221 -12.54 5.64 -7.06
N TRP A 222 -13.17 5.53 -5.89
CA TRP A 222 -13.37 6.66 -5.00
C TRP A 222 -13.16 6.29 -3.53
N LEU A 223 -12.83 7.31 -2.75
CA LEU A 223 -12.51 7.26 -1.34
C LEU A 223 -13.50 8.08 -0.53
N ALA A 224 -13.90 7.61 0.64
CA ALA A 224 -14.73 8.38 1.57
C ALA A 224 -14.42 7.98 3.03
N ARG A 225 -14.86 8.80 4.00
CA ARG A 225 -14.87 8.38 5.42
C ARG A 225 -16.20 7.75 5.83
N ASP A 226 -17.28 8.20 5.21
CA ASP A 226 -18.65 7.78 5.51
C ASP A 226 -19.14 6.75 4.47
N PRO A 227 -19.62 5.56 4.88
CA PRO A 227 -20.17 4.57 3.95
C PRO A 227 -21.39 5.09 3.18
N HIS A 228 -22.17 6.02 3.73
CA HIS A 228 -23.30 6.64 3.04
C HIS A 228 -22.82 7.51 1.88
N ILE A 229 -21.74 8.28 2.07
CA ILE A 229 -21.12 9.06 0.99
C ILE A 229 -20.53 8.12 -0.06
N LEU A 230 -19.84 7.06 0.37
CA LEU A 230 -19.29 6.04 -0.54
C LEU A 230 -20.39 5.44 -1.43
N SER A 231 -21.56 5.11 -0.86
CA SER A 231 -22.70 4.57 -1.60
C SER A 231 -23.35 5.60 -2.54
N ARG A 232 -23.53 6.85 -2.08
CA ARG A 232 -24.12 7.93 -2.92
C ARG A 232 -23.27 8.26 -4.14
N VAL A 233 -21.93 8.28 -3.98
CA VAL A 233 -21.00 8.43 -5.11
C VAL A 233 -21.11 7.23 -6.06
N GLY A 234 -21.28 6.02 -5.51
CA GLY A 234 -21.58 4.83 -6.31
C GLY A 234 -22.88 4.92 -7.09
N ASP A 235 -23.95 5.45 -6.51
CA ASP A 235 -25.23 5.65 -7.22
C ASP A 235 -25.13 6.67 -8.36
N ALA A 236 -24.24 7.66 -8.22
CA ALA A 236 -23.95 8.66 -9.24
C ALA A 236 -23.10 8.12 -10.42
N LEU A 237 -22.14 7.24 -10.14
CA LEU A 237 -21.17 6.76 -11.14
C LEU A 237 -21.54 5.41 -11.77
N LEU A 238 -22.23 4.54 -11.03
CA LEU A 238 -22.54 3.19 -11.48
C LEU A 238 -23.87 3.16 -12.26
N PRO A 239 -23.98 2.31 -13.29
CA PRO A 239 -25.23 2.13 -14.02
C PRO A 239 -26.37 1.71 -13.08
N ALA A 240 -27.62 1.99 -13.48
CA ALA A 240 -28.79 1.54 -12.73
C ALA A 240 -28.73 0.01 -12.56
N ALA A 241 -28.96 -0.47 -11.34
CA ALA A 241 -28.95 -1.91 -11.09
C ALA A 241 -30.12 -2.56 -11.82
N ALA A 242 -29.87 -3.66 -12.54
CA ALA A 242 -30.93 -4.60 -12.86
C ALA A 242 -31.53 -5.10 -11.52
N CYS A 243 -32.86 -5.19 -11.45
CA CYS A 243 -33.61 -5.41 -10.21
C CYS A 243 -33.04 -6.50 -9.28
N GLY A 244 -32.84 -6.13 -8.01
CA GLY A 244 -32.83 -6.91 -6.77
C GLY A 244 -32.32 -8.36 -6.78
N LEU A 245 -31.08 -8.56 -6.32
CA LEU A 245 -30.64 -9.87 -5.83
C LEU A 245 -31.42 -10.24 -4.56
N ARG A 246 -32.38 -11.16 -4.70
CA ARG A 246 -33.21 -11.70 -3.60
C ARG A 246 -32.59 -12.95 -2.95
N GLY A 247 -31.27 -12.96 -2.77
CA GLY A 247 -30.54 -14.08 -2.18
C GLY A 247 -29.86 -13.71 -0.87
N LYS A 248 -29.75 -14.68 0.06
CA LYS A 248 -28.89 -14.52 1.25
C LYS A 248 -27.44 -14.40 0.80
N ARG A 249 -26.76 -13.35 1.25
CA ARG A 249 -25.34 -13.06 0.99
C ARG A 249 -24.46 -14.16 1.57
N GLN A 250 -23.36 -14.49 0.91
CA GLN A 250 -22.41 -15.50 1.39
C GLN A 250 -21.03 -14.87 1.52
N LEU A 251 -20.49 -14.82 2.74
CA LEU A 251 -19.10 -14.46 2.94
C LEU A 251 -18.21 -15.69 2.72
N VAL A 252 -17.12 -15.49 1.98
CA VAL A 252 -16.12 -16.50 1.68
C VAL A 252 -14.76 -15.95 2.11
N PHE A 253 -14.18 -16.46 3.19
CA PHE A 253 -12.89 -16.04 3.72
C PHE A 253 -11.75 -16.76 3.01
N ALA A 254 -10.74 -15.99 2.57
CA ALA A 254 -9.50 -16.51 2.00
C ALA A 254 -8.46 -16.75 3.12
N ASP A 255 -8.53 -17.91 3.78
CA ASP A 255 -7.74 -18.19 4.99
C ASP A 255 -6.23 -18.10 4.76
N ASP A 256 -5.76 -18.56 3.60
CA ASP A 256 -4.36 -18.48 3.21
C ASP A 256 -3.84 -17.04 3.10
N CYS A 257 -4.72 -16.09 2.77
CA CYS A 257 -4.38 -14.67 2.79
C CYS A 257 -4.32 -14.11 4.21
N PHE A 258 -5.19 -14.57 5.12
CA PHE A 258 -5.13 -14.21 6.54
C PHE A 258 -3.93 -14.85 7.26
N GLU A 259 -3.53 -16.06 6.89
CA GLU A 259 -2.30 -16.72 7.40
C GLU A 259 -1.02 -15.96 7.02
N LEU A 260 -1.04 -15.23 5.89
CA LEU A 260 0.05 -14.37 5.47
C LEU A 260 0.09 -13.04 6.26
N LEU A 261 -0.98 -12.67 6.95
CA LEU A 261 -0.97 -11.53 7.88
C LEU A 261 -0.29 -11.91 9.19
N LYS A 262 0.55 -11.00 9.69
CA LYS A 262 1.06 -11.05 11.06
C LYS A 262 0.08 -10.41 12.06
N ILE A 263 -1.22 -10.57 11.85
CA ILE A 263 -2.27 -9.95 12.66
C ILE A 263 -3.19 -11.05 13.19
N PRO A 264 -3.51 -11.09 14.49
CA PRO A 264 -4.40 -12.10 15.05
C PRO A 264 -5.80 -12.06 14.44
N ASN A 265 -6.39 -13.24 14.19
CA ASN A 265 -7.76 -13.39 13.67
C ASN A 265 -8.82 -12.70 14.53
N GLN A 266 -8.58 -12.58 15.84
CA GLN A 266 -9.43 -11.84 16.79
C GLN A 266 -9.63 -10.37 16.42
N LYS A 267 -8.69 -9.78 15.66
CA LYS A 267 -8.76 -8.39 15.17
C LYS A 267 -9.19 -8.29 13.71
N THR A 268 -9.40 -9.42 13.01
CA THR A 268 -9.71 -9.45 11.58
C THR A 268 -10.94 -10.32 11.30
N VAL A 269 -10.75 -11.63 11.15
CA VAL A 269 -11.80 -12.60 10.79
C VAL A 269 -12.92 -12.59 11.82
N ASP A 270 -12.59 -12.70 13.10
CA ASP A 270 -13.58 -12.83 14.18
C ASP A 270 -14.46 -11.58 14.30
N VAL A 271 -13.90 -10.40 14.04
CA VAL A 271 -14.63 -9.12 14.02
C VAL A 271 -15.75 -9.16 12.98
N ILE A 272 -15.43 -9.64 11.78
CA ILE A 272 -16.38 -9.69 10.66
C ILE A 272 -17.40 -10.81 10.89
N GLU A 273 -16.97 -11.99 11.33
CA GLU A 273 -17.88 -13.08 11.65
C GLU A 273 -18.88 -12.68 12.73
N ASN A 274 -18.41 -12.06 13.81
CA ASN A 274 -19.26 -11.62 14.91
C ASN A 274 -20.22 -10.52 14.45
N ALA A 275 -19.76 -9.58 13.62
CA ALA A 275 -20.62 -8.53 13.08
C ALA A 275 -21.76 -9.15 12.25
N VAL A 276 -21.43 -10.12 11.39
CA VAL A 276 -22.41 -10.78 10.53
C VAL A 276 -23.40 -11.64 11.33
N ARG A 277 -22.95 -12.27 12.44
CA ARG A 277 -23.83 -12.99 13.37
C ARG A 277 -24.84 -12.07 14.06
N THR A 278 -24.48 -10.81 14.32
CA THR A 278 -25.38 -9.84 14.97
C THR A 278 -26.41 -9.22 14.02
N LEU A 279 -26.17 -9.26 12.71
CA LEU A 279 -27.08 -8.67 11.73
C LEU A 279 -28.36 -9.51 11.56
N PRO A 280 -29.55 -8.90 11.64
CA PRO A 280 -30.81 -9.61 11.43
C PRO A 280 -30.89 -10.08 9.98
N TYR A 281 -31.16 -11.38 9.78
CA TYR A 281 -31.42 -12.09 8.52
C TYR A 281 -30.81 -11.50 7.23
N GLY A 282 -29.88 -12.21 6.60
CA GLY A 282 -29.40 -11.79 5.27
C GLY A 282 -28.10 -12.45 4.82
N PHE A 283 -27.38 -13.08 5.75
CA PHE A 283 -26.16 -13.79 5.48
C PHE A 283 -26.33 -15.30 5.71
N GLN A 284 -25.68 -16.09 4.87
CA GLN A 284 -25.42 -17.51 5.11
C GLN A 284 -24.23 -17.65 6.06
N PRO A 285 -24.06 -18.80 6.73
CA PRO A 285 -22.84 -19.09 7.47
C PRO A 285 -21.59 -18.82 6.61
N PRO A 286 -20.57 -18.14 7.15
CA PRO A 286 -19.30 -17.93 6.47
C PRO A 286 -18.71 -19.23 5.92
N LYS A 287 -18.16 -19.16 4.71
CA LYS A 287 -17.33 -20.23 4.15
C LYS A 287 -15.87 -19.83 4.23
N HIS A 288 -15.02 -20.83 4.34
CA HIS A 288 -13.57 -20.67 4.41
C HIS A 288 -12.94 -21.46 3.27
N ILE A 289 -11.99 -20.85 2.56
CA ILE A 289 -11.30 -21.45 1.42
C ILE A 289 -9.82 -21.08 1.43
N ASN A 290 -9.03 -21.91 0.75
CA ASN A 290 -7.68 -21.55 0.32
C ASN A 290 -7.77 -20.97 -1.09
N ILE A 291 -7.65 -19.64 -1.24
CA ILE A 291 -7.82 -18.99 -2.55
C ILE A 291 -6.67 -19.33 -3.50
N GLY A 292 -5.44 -19.45 -3.00
CA GLY A 292 -4.27 -19.83 -3.79
C GLY A 292 -4.45 -21.19 -4.47
N GLN A 293 -4.91 -22.21 -3.73
CA GLN A 293 -5.20 -23.52 -4.29
C GLN A 293 -6.36 -23.49 -5.29
N TYR A 294 -7.39 -22.66 -5.02
CA TYR A 294 -8.49 -22.47 -5.95
C TYR A 294 -8.00 -21.86 -7.28
N ILE A 295 -7.13 -20.85 -7.22
CA ILE A 295 -6.50 -20.23 -8.39
C ILE A 295 -5.70 -21.28 -9.18
N CYS A 296 -4.82 -22.05 -8.53
CA CYS A 296 -4.05 -23.12 -9.19
C CYS A 296 -4.92 -24.12 -9.96
N SER A 297 -6.11 -24.42 -9.43
CA SER A 297 -6.99 -25.45 -9.99
C SER A 297 -7.87 -24.93 -11.13
N ASN A 298 -8.16 -23.62 -11.16
CA ASN A 298 -9.16 -23.04 -12.07
C ASN A 298 -8.56 -22.03 -13.09
N VAL A 299 -7.26 -21.74 -13.00
CA VAL A 299 -6.54 -20.84 -13.93
C VAL A 299 -5.33 -21.58 -14.51
N PRO A 300 -5.54 -22.51 -15.47
CA PRO A 300 -4.48 -23.38 -15.97
C PRO A 300 -3.32 -22.62 -16.63
N SER A 301 -3.59 -21.50 -17.34
CA SER A 301 -2.54 -20.70 -17.97
C SER A 301 -1.59 -20.03 -16.98
N LEU A 302 -1.97 -19.93 -15.70
CA LEU A 302 -1.11 -19.34 -14.67
C LEU A 302 0.14 -20.19 -14.39
N LYS A 303 0.11 -21.50 -14.70
CA LYS A 303 1.23 -22.43 -14.45
C LYS A 303 2.53 -22.02 -15.14
N GLU A 304 2.46 -21.30 -16.27
CA GLU A 304 3.62 -20.76 -16.98
C GLU A 304 4.42 -19.75 -16.14
N PHE A 305 3.77 -19.12 -15.15
CA PHE A 305 4.33 -18.07 -14.31
C PHE A 305 4.64 -18.52 -12.87
N CYS A 306 4.31 -19.78 -12.52
CA CYS A 306 4.54 -20.33 -11.20
C CYS A 306 5.97 -20.89 -11.07
N GLU A 307 6.63 -20.62 -9.94
CA GLU A 307 7.90 -21.27 -9.60
C GLU A 307 7.67 -22.75 -9.22
N PRO A 308 8.61 -23.67 -9.53
CA PRO A 308 8.51 -25.07 -9.09
C PRO A 308 8.43 -25.15 -7.56
N SER A 309 7.35 -25.70 -7.02
CA SER A 309 7.11 -25.69 -5.57
C SER A 309 6.44 -26.97 -5.07
N THR A 310 6.52 -27.23 -3.77
CA THR A 310 5.80 -28.32 -3.09
C THR A 310 4.32 -27.99 -2.94
N LYS A 311 3.43 -28.99 -2.81
CA LYS A 311 1.97 -28.79 -2.69
C LYS A 311 1.54 -27.73 -1.65
N LEU A 312 2.29 -27.54 -0.57
CA LEU A 312 1.99 -26.55 0.48
C LEU A 312 2.38 -25.11 0.09
N GLN A 313 3.29 -24.94 -0.86
CA GLN A 313 3.75 -23.65 -1.37
C GLN A 313 3.04 -23.22 -2.67
N GLU A 314 2.24 -24.11 -3.27
CA GLU A 314 1.50 -23.85 -4.51
C GLU A 314 0.59 -22.62 -4.40
N GLY A 315 -0.12 -22.44 -3.28
CA GLY A 315 -1.02 -21.30 -3.09
C GLY A 315 -0.30 -19.94 -3.03
N LYS A 316 0.85 -19.86 -2.33
CA LYS A 316 1.68 -18.65 -2.29
C LYS A 316 2.30 -18.36 -3.66
N SER A 317 2.74 -19.42 -4.35
CA SER A 317 3.26 -19.34 -5.73
C SER A 317 2.19 -18.79 -6.68
N ALA A 318 0.93 -19.21 -6.54
CA ALA A 318 -0.18 -18.71 -7.37
C ALA A 318 -0.48 -17.22 -7.16
N LEU A 319 -0.54 -16.76 -5.90
CA LEU A 319 -0.74 -15.34 -5.60
C LEU A 319 0.41 -14.49 -6.15
N LYS A 320 1.66 -14.97 -6.01
CA LYS A 320 2.84 -14.33 -6.60
C LYS A 320 2.76 -14.31 -8.13
N ALA A 321 2.32 -15.40 -8.76
CA ALA A 321 2.15 -15.47 -10.21
C ALA A 321 1.08 -14.49 -10.72
N LEU A 322 -0.06 -14.35 -10.02
CA LEU A 322 -1.08 -13.35 -10.37
C LEU A 322 -0.54 -11.92 -10.30
N CYS A 323 0.24 -11.62 -9.25
CA CYS A 323 0.95 -10.35 -9.13
C CYS A 323 1.89 -10.11 -10.32
N THR A 324 2.71 -11.10 -10.67
CA THR A 324 3.61 -11.03 -11.82
C THR A 324 2.85 -10.74 -13.11
N VAL A 325 1.76 -11.48 -13.40
CA VAL A 325 0.96 -11.26 -14.61
C VAL A 325 0.35 -9.85 -14.64
N MET A 326 -0.17 -9.36 -13.52
CA MET A 326 -0.68 -7.99 -13.40
C MET A 326 0.39 -6.94 -13.73
N LEU A 327 1.60 -7.08 -13.15
CA LEU A 327 2.69 -6.12 -13.38
C LEU A 327 3.25 -6.21 -14.81
N LEU A 328 3.27 -7.40 -15.43
CA LEU A 328 3.66 -7.56 -16.83
C LEU A 328 2.66 -6.90 -17.78
N LEU A 329 1.35 -7.06 -17.54
CA LEU A 329 0.32 -6.34 -18.31
C LEU A 329 0.47 -4.83 -18.16
N GLN A 330 0.70 -4.34 -16.94
CA GLN A 330 0.94 -2.93 -16.69
C GLN A 330 2.13 -2.41 -17.51
N ARG A 331 3.25 -3.13 -17.50
CA ARG A 331 4.46 -2.76 -18.25
C ARG A 331 4.22 -2.70 -19.76
N TYR A 332 3.61 -3.75 -20.31
CA TYR A 332 3.31 -3.85 -21.73
C TYR A 332 2.43 -2.69 -22.21
N GLU A 333 1.31 -2.45 -21.53
CA GLU A 333 0.37 -1.40 -21.93
C GLU A 333 0.91 0.00 -21.66
N PHE A 334 1.68 0.19 -20.58
CA PHE A 334 2.33 1.46 -20.32
C PHE A 334 3.35 1.80 -21.42
N LYS A 335 4.15 0.81 -21.86
CA LYS A 335 5.07 0.98 -22.99
C LYS A 335 4.32 1.44 -24.24
N ALA A 336 3.24 0.73 -24.60
CA ALA A 336 2.43 1.07 -25.78
C ALA A 336 1.85 2.50 -25.71
N ASN A 337 1.55 3.00 -24.51
CA ASN A 337 0.98 4.33 -24.31
C ASN A 337 2.02 5.46 -24.27
N HIS A 338 3.21 5.21 -23.71
CA HIS A 338 4.11 6.29 -23.25
C HIS A 338 5.57 6.16 -23.68
N GLU A 339 5.96 5.09 -24.39
CA GLU A 339 7.36 4.84 -24.81
C GLU A 339 7.97 6.03 -25.56
N ASP A 340 7.28 6.56 -26.57
CA ASP A 340 7.76 7.69 -27.38
C ASP A 340 8.06 8.92 -26.54
N TRP A 341 7.18 9.22 -25.58
CA TRP A 341 7.33 10.38 -24.70
C TRP A 341 8.50 10.18 -23.73
N VAL A 342 8.61 9.00 -23.10
CA VAL A 342 9.71 8.69 -22.17
C VAL A 342 11.06 8.77 -22.88
N ASN A 343 11.17 8.20 -24.09
CA ASN A 343 12.40 8.18 -24.86
C ASN A 343 12.82 9.57 -25.38
N THR A 344 11.84 10.38 -25.80
CA THR A 344 12.08 11.72 -26.34
C THR A 344 12.38 12.76 -25.25
N VAL A 345 11.57 12.77 -24.19
CA VAL A 345 11.60 13.81 -23.15
C VAL A 345 12.59 13.48 -22.04
N LYS A 346 12.85 12.20 -21.79
CA LYS A 346 13.70 11.70 -20.69
C LYS A 346 13.33 12.37 -19.36
N PRO A 347 12.08 12.14 -18.88
CA PRO A 347 11.54 12.86 -17.74
C PRO A 347 12.38 12.65 -16.49
N LYS A 348 12.48 13.68 -15.65
CA LYS A 348 13.12 13.55 -14.35
C LYS A 348 12.20 12.78 -13.40
N LEU A 349 12.61 11.60 -12.96
CA LEU A 349 11.83 10.69 -12.13
C LEU A 349 12.53 10.41 -10.79
N GLY A 350 11.75 10.15 -9.74
CA GLY A 350 12.23 9.54 -8.50
C GLY A 350 12.94 8.20 -8.77
N LEU A 351 13.90 7.82 -7.91
CA LEU A 351 14.76 6.64 -8.14
C LEU A 351 13.96 5.33 -8.33
N GLU A 352 12.97 5.11 -7.49
CA GLU A 352 12.13 3.90 -7.53
C GLU A 352 11.23 3.88 -8.77
N VAL A 353 10.56 4.99 -9.05
CA VAL A 353 9.71 5.15 -10.25
C VAL A 353 10.54 5.01 -11.52
N SER A 354 11.73 5.60 -11.56
CA SER A 354 12.65 5.50 -12.71
C SER A 354 13.00 4.06 -13.03
N THR A 355 13.18 3.20 -12.01
CA THR A 355 13.49 1.78 -12.23
C THR A 355 12.30 1.06 -12.84
N ARG A 356 11.08 1.31 -12.35
CA ARG A 356 9.84 0.68 -12.84
C ARG A 356 9.47 1.15 -14.25
N VAL A 357 9.58 2.44 -14.52
CA VAL A 357 9.34 3.02 -15.86
C VAL A 357 10.35 2.46 -16.87
N LEU A 358 11.63 2.34 -16.50
CA LEU A 358 12.64 1.75 -17.38
C LEU A 358 12.36 0.27 -17.66
N GLN A 359 11.91 -0.50 -16.65
CA GLN A 359 11.47 -1.88 -16.84
C GLN A 359 10.24 -2.00 -17.75
N ALA A 360 9.33 -1.01 -17.72
CA ALA A 360 8.17 -0.97 -18.60
C ALA A 360 8.59 -0.64 -20.04
N VAL A 361 9.37 0.41 -20.25
CA VAL A 361 9.81 0.83 -21.60
C VAL A 361 10.69 -0.23 -22.27
N ASN A 362 11.56 -0.90 -21.52
CA ASN A 362 12.42 -1.97 -22.04
C ASN A 362 11.72 -3.34 -22.10
N PHE A 363 10.41 -3.42 -21.84
CA PHE A 363 9.68 -4.67 -21.85
C PHE A 363 9.69 -5.31 -23.26
N THR A 364 9.93 -6.63 -23.33
CA THR A 364 9.94 -7.40 -24.58
C THR A 364 8.67 -8.25 -24.70
N ASP A 365 8.12 -8.33 -25.91
CA ASP A 365 6.74 -8.77 -26.20
C ASP A 365 6.48 -10.29 -26.11
N ASP A 366 7.24 -11.02 -25.30
CA ASP A 366 7.10 -12.46 -25.21
C ASP A 366 5.85 -12.83 -24.37
N ASN A 367 4.96 -13.62 -24.98
CA ASN A 367 3.77 -14.23 -24.35
C ASN A 367 2.65 -13.27 -23.87
N ILE A 368 2.48 -12.09 -24.49
CA ILE A 368 1.37 -11.16 -24.17
C ILE A 368 -0.01 -11.84 -24.20
N LYS A 369 -0.24 -12.72 -25.17
CA LYS A 369 -1.51 -13.47 -25.30
C LYS A 369 -1.80 -14.29 -24.03
N SER A 370 -0.79 -14.94 -23.45
CA SER A 370 -0.94 -15.72 -22.21
C SER A 370 -1.40 -14.82 -21.05
N LEU A 371 -0.91 -13.57 -20.96
CA LEU A 371 -1.30 -12.63 -19.91
C LEU A 371 -2.81 -12.32 -19.93
N TYR A 372 -3.37 -12.06 -21.12
CA TYR A 372 -4.80 -11.80 -21.29
C TYR A 372 -5.66 -13.05 -21.07
N ILE A 373 -5.14 -14.23 -21.42
CA ILE A 373 -5.81 -15.51 -21.14
C ILE A 373 -5.93 -15.71 -19.64
N VAL A 374 -4.84 -15.56 -18.88
CA VAL A 374 -4.84 -15.65 -17.40
C VAL A 374 -5.88 -14.69 -16.80
N ARG A 375 -5.93 -13.43 -17.27
CA ARG A 375 -6.94 -12.45 -16.83
C ARG A 375 -8.37 -12.95 -17.07
N THR A 376 -8.64 -13.51 -18.24
CA THR A 376 -9.98 -13.98 -18.63
C THR A 376 -10.40 -15.22 -17.83
N GLU A 377 -9.49 -16.19 -17.71
CA GLU A 377 -9.68 -17.39 -16.89
C GLU A 377 -9.91 -17.03 -15.43
N TRP A 378 -9.10 -16.14 -14.86
CA TRP A 378 -9.23 -15.72 -13.48
C TRP A 378 -10.57 -15.01 -13.22
N ARG A 379 -10.99 -14.12 -14.12
CA ARG A 379 -12.32 -13.48 -14.03
C ARG A 379 -13.44 -14.52 -14.03
N ALA A 380 -13.38 -15.52 -14.92
CA ALA A 380 -14.37 -16.57 -14.99
C ALA A 380 -14.38 -17.46 -13.73
N ALA A 381 -13.20 -17.86 -13.25
CA ALA A 381 -13.04 -18.64 -12.02
C ALA A 381 -13.61 -17.90 -10.81
N LEU A 382 -13.26 -16.63 -10.62
CA LEU A 382 -13.76 -15.83 -9.49
C LEU A 382 -15.28 -15.61 -9.56
N LYS A 383 -15.84 -15.43 -10.77
CA LYS A 383 -17.30 -15.38 -10.96
C LYS A 383 -17.97 -16.71 -10.60
N ASN A 384 -17.37 -17.85 -10.96
CA ASN A 384 -17.91 -19.17 -10.60
C ASN A 384 -17.85 -19.44 -9.09
N LEU A 385 -16.80 -18.97 -8.43
CA LEU A 385 -16.65 -19.08 -6.98
C LEU A 385 -17.71 -18.28 -6.22
N LEU A 386 -17.88 -17.01 -6.57
CA LEU A 386 -18.72 -16.07 -5.83
C LEU A 386 -20.18 -16.09 -6.28
N LYS A 387 -20.44 -16.45 -7.54
CA LYS A 387 -21.76 -16.34 -8.17
C LYS A 387 -22.30 -14.91 -7.96
N ASP A 388 -23.62 -14.75 -7.86
CA ASP A 388 -24.25 -13.43 -7.76
C ASP A 388 -24.37 -12.90 -6.33
N THR A 389 -24.12 -13.72 -5.31
CA THR A 389 -24.36 -13.38 -3.88
C THR A 389 -23.15 -13.55 -2.97
N GLY A 390 -22.04 -14.05 -3.51
CA GLY A 390 -20.80 -14.29 -2.78
C GLY A 390 -19.96 -13.02 -2.67
N ILE A 391 -19.32 -12.87 -1.51
CA ILE A 391 -18.35 -11.81 -1.23
C ILE A 391 -17.10 -12.49 -0.68
N LEU A 392 -16.00 -12.41 -1.43
CA LEU A 392 -14.69 -12.85 -0.96
C LEU A 392 -14.17 -11.83 0.05
N VAL A 393 -13.78 -12.31 1.22
CA VAL A 393 -13.21 -11.51 2.30
C VAL A 393 -11.73 -11.87 2.40
N LEU A 394 -10.87 -10.86 2.29
CA LEU A 394 -9.43 -11.01 2.38
C LEU A 394 -8.78 -9.73 2.92
N PRO A 395 -7.59 -9.78 3.50
CA PRO A 395 -6.85 -8.57 3.85
C PRO A 395 -6.64 -7.66 2.64
N THR A 396 -6.64 -6.34 2.83
CA THR A 396 -6.29 -5.43 1.74
C THR A 396 -4.81 -5.49 1.41
N MET A 397 -3.97 -5.79 2.40
CA MET A 397 -2.51 -5.82 2.25
C MET A 397 -1.86 -6.68 3.32
N ALA A 398 -0.71 -7.29 3.01
CA ALA A 398 0.05 -8.10 3.96
C ALA A 398 1.13 -7.31 4.73
N GLY A 399 1.42 -6.07 4.31
CA GLY A 399 2.49 -5.22 4.86
C GLY A 399 1.97 -4.03 5.66
N HIS A 400 2.85 -3.47 6.50
CA HIS A 400 2.61 -2.20 7.20
C HIS A 400 3.26 -1.03 6.44
N PRO A 401 2.74 0.20 6.59
CA PRO A 401 3.38 1.39 6.05
C PRO A 401 4.86 1.52 6.44
N LEU A 402 5.72 1.89 5.49
CA LEU A 402 7.11 2.23 5.78
C LEU A 402 7.21 3.56 6.52
N LYS A 403 8.27 3.73 7.32
CA LYS A 403 8.58 5.03 7.93
C LYS A 403 8.92 6.06 6.84
N ARG A 404 8.28 7.22 6.94
CA ARG A 404 8.49 8.33 6.01
C ARG A 404 9.93 8.83 6.09
N ASN A 405 10.53 9.17 4.94
CA ASN A 405 11.93 9.61 4.82
C ASN A 405 12.97 8.59 5.31
N SER A 406 12.60 7.31 5.45
CA SER A 406 13.58 6.28 5.77
C SER A 406 14.48 6.03 4.56
N LYS A 407 15.77 5.73 4.80
CA LYS A 407 16.69 5.28 3.73
C LYS A 407 16.44 3.82 3.33
N GLN A 408 15.43 3.19 3.91
CA GLN A 408 15.12 1.78 3.67
C GLN A 408 14.50 1.69 2.28
N ARG A 409 15.23 1.08 1.36
CA ARG A 409 14.72 0.81 0.00
C ARG A 409 13.56 -0.17 0.08
N LEU A 410 12.58 0.00 -0.80
CA LEU A 410 11.58 -1.04 -1.06
C LEU A 410 12.29 -2.36 -1.37
N SER A 411 12.09 -3.37 -0.54
CA SER A 411 12.54 -4.73 -0.85
C SER A 411 11.54 -5.40 -1.78
N SER A 412 12.00 -6.33 -2.62
CA SER A 412 11.10 -7.16 -3.43
C SER A 412 10.06 -7.88 -2.56
N GLU A 413 10.45 -8.33 -1.36
CA GLU A 413 9.53 -8.94 -0.41
C GLU A 413 8.44 -7.98 0.11
N PHE A 414 8.75 -6.68 0.22
CA PHE A 414 7.77 -5.68 0.59
C PHE A 414 6.76 -5.50 -0.55
N GLU A 415 7.24 -5.33 -1.78
CA GLU A 415 6.39 -5.18 -2.96
C GLU A 415 5.49 -6.41 -3.18
N ASP A 416 6.05 -7.62 -3.06
CA ASP A 416 5.32 -8.88 -3.17
C ASP A 416 4.15 -8.92 -2.17
N LYS A 417 4.38 -8.47 -0.92
CA LYS A 417 3.34 -8.38 0.13
C LYS A 417 2.28 -7.32 -0.16
N MET A 418 2.67 -6.22 -0.78
CA MET A 418 1.77 -5.11 -1.11
C MET A 418 0.86 -5.49 -2.27
N TYR A 419 1.39 -6.16 -3.30
CA TYR A 419 0.65 -6.50 -4.50
C TYR A 419 -0.11 -7.82 -4.46
N ALA A 420 0.29 -8.76 -3.58
CA ALA A 420 -0.29 -10.11 -3.52
C ALA A 420 -1.83 -10.09 -3.50
N PHE A 421 -2.43 -9.32 -2.58
CA PHE A 421 -3.89 -9.34 -2.40
C PHE A 421 -4.62 -8.40 -3.37
N VAL A 422 -4.01 -7.25 -3.69
CA VAL A 422 -4.62 -6.30 -4.63
C VAL A 422 -4.67 -6.84 -6.06
N SER A 423 -3.78 -7.79 -6.42
CA SER A 423 -3.78 -8.47 -7.72
C SER A 423 -5.08 -9.23 -8.00
N ILE A 424 -5.76 -9.74 -6.96
CA ILE A 424 -7.00 -10.53 -7.10
C ILE A 424 -8.09 -9.73 -7.82
N ALA A 425 -8.42 -8.52 -7.35
CA ALA A 425 -9.43 -7.69 -7.98
C ALA A 425 -8.91 -6.95 -9.23
N ALA A 426 -7.64 -6.54 -9.24
CA ALA A 426 -7.04 -5.86 -10.39
C ALA A 426 -7.06 -6.76 -11.63
N LEU A 427 -6.57 -7.99 -11.51
CA LEU A 427 -6.46 -8.92 -12.63
C LEU A 427 -7.79 -9.57 -13.00
N SER A 428 -8.70 -9.84 -12.06
CA SER A 428 -10.05 -10.32 -12.42
C SER A 428 -10.92 -9.20 -13.01
N GLY A 429 -10.64 -7.95 -12.66
CA GLY A 429 -11.52 -6.82 -12.93
C GLY A 429 -12.79 -6.80 -12.08
N CYS A 430 -12.86 -7.60 -11.01
CA CYS A 430 -13.98 -7.59 -10.07
C CYS A 430 -14.02 -6.31 -9.21
N CYS A 431 -15.19 -5.99 -8.67
CA CYS A 431 -15.35 -4.85 -7.77
C CYS A 431 -14.83 -5.20 -6.37
N GLN A 432 -14.27 -4.22 -5.68
CA GLN A 432 -13.69 -4.37 -4.36
C GLN A 432 -13.99 -3.14 -3.48
N ALA A 433 -14.39 -3.39 -2.24
CA ALA A 433 -14.48 -2.38 -1.20
C ALA A 433 -13.42 -2.63 -0.12
N THR A 434 -12.65 -1.60 0.23
CA THR A 434 -11.70 -1.62 1.35
C THR A 434 -12.36 -0.96 2.55
N VAL A 435 -12.38 -1.68 3.68
CA VAL A 435 -12.99 -1.22 4.94
C VAL A 435 -11.93 -1.24 6.05
N PRO A 436 -11.71 -0.12 6.75
CA PRO A 436 -10.79 -0.07 7.88
C PRO A 436 -11.35 -0.82 9.10
N LEU A 437 -10.51 -1.63 9.75
CA LEU A 437 -10.80 -2.39 10.97
C LEU A 437 -10.13 -1.83 12.24
N GLY A 438 -9.69 -0.57 12.21
CA GLY A 438 -8.95 0.06 13.31
C GLY A 438 -7.44 -0.18 13.20
N ASN A 439 -6.73 -0.15 14.33
CA ASN A 439 -5.27 -0.16 14.37
C ASN A 439 -4.67 -1.39 15.09
N HIS A 440 -3.51 -1.84 14.61
CA HIS A 440 -2.65 -2.83 15.29
C HIS A 440 -1.20 -2.33 15.27
N ASN A 441 -0.57 -2.25 16.45
CA ASN A 441 0.76 -1.67 16.63
C ASN A 441 0.92 -0.30 15.95
N ASP A 442 -0.04 0.60 16.17
CA ASP A 442 -0.12 1.95 15.58
C ASP A 442 -0.24 2.02 14.05
N HIS A 443 -0.51 0.88 13.39
CA HIS A 443 -0.76 0.82 11.96
C HIS A 443 -2.24 0.50 11.66
N PRO A 444 -2.87 1.21 10.72
CA PRO A 444 -4.22 0.88 10.26
C PRO A 444 -4.29 -0.52 9.65
N ILE A 445 -5.37 -1.23 9.96
CA ILE A 445 -5.74 -2.51 9.38
C ILE A 445 -6.93 -2.28 8.47
N SER A 446 -6.92 -2.89 7.29
CA SER A 446 -8.07 -2.86 6.39
C SER A 446 -8.33 -4.22 5.76
N ILE A 447 -9.62 -4.52 5.59
CA ILE A 447 -10.10 -5.73 4.94
C ILE A 447 -10.80 -5.36 3.64
N SER A 448 -10.58 -6.20 2.64
CA SER A 448 -11.19 -6.12 1.34
C SER A 448 -12.37 -7.07 1.24
N PHE A 449 -13.46 -6.56 0.68
CA PHE A 449 -14.61 -7.32 0.26
C PHE A 449 -14.67 -7.28 -1.26
N VAL A 450 -14.55 -8.42 -1.92
CA VAL A 450 -14.54 -8.53 -3.39
C VAL A 450 -15.80 -9.27 -3.83
N ALA A 451 -16.55 -8.71 -4.77
CA ALA A 451 -17.71 -9.36 -5.38
C ALA A 451 -17.49 -9.55 -6.88
N ALA A 452 -18.23 -10.46 -7.50
CA ALA A 452 -18.09 -10.75 -8.92
C ALA A 452 -18.20 -9.49 -9.81
N HIS A 453 -17.55 -9.53 -10.97
CA HIS A 453 -17.62 -8.47 -11.98
C HIS A 453 -19.07 -8.13 -12.32
N GLY A 454 -19.44 -6.85 -12.22
CA GLY A 454 -20.78 -6.32 -12.43
C GLY A 454 -21.67 -6.25 -11.18
N SER A 455 -21.21 -6.80 -10.04
CA SER A 455 -21.96 -6.81 -8.77
C SER A 455 -21.69 -5.59 -7.88
N ASP A 456 -21.32 -4.46 -8.49
CA ASP A 456 -20.86 -3.25 -7.79
C ASP A 456 -21.88 -2.68 -6.79
N LYS A 457 -23.13 -2.49 -7.23
CA LYS A 457 -24.22 -2.00 -6.36
C LYS A 457 -24.60 -2.99 -5.28
N PHE A 458 -24.43 -4.29 -5.54
CA PHE A 458 -24.63 -5.33 -4.54
C PHE A 458 -23.58 -5.21 -3.43
N LEU A 459 -22.32 -5.05 -3.80
CA LEU A 459 -21.21 -4.90 -2.85
C LEU A 459 -21.36 -3.62 -2.03
N LEU A 460 -21.64 -2.47 -2.64
CA LEU A 460 -21.85 -1.20 -1.91
C LEU A 460 -22.95 -1.30 -0.86
N ARG A 461 -24.09 -1.90 -1.22
CA ARG A 461 -25.19 -2.13 -0.28
C ARG A 461 -24.80 -3.09 0.83
N ALA A 462 -24.07 -4.16 0.51
CA ALA A 462 -23.59 -5.09 1.51
C ALA A 462 -22.67 -4.40 2.53
N ILE A 463 -21.75 -3.55 2.06
CA ILE A 463 -20.88 -2.74 2.94
C ILE A 463 -21.71 -1.81 3.80
N LEU A 464 -22.65 -1.07 3.21
CA LEU A 464 -23.51 -0.14 3.94
C LEU A 464 -24.27 -0.84 5.08
N ASP A 465 -24.83 -2.01 4.80
CA ASP A 465 -25.61 -2.79 5.77
C ASP A 465 -24.76 -3.37 6.91
N MET A 466 -23.50 -3.73 6.64
CA MET A 466 -22.62 -4.35 7.63
C MET A 466 -21.73 -3.36 8.39
N TYR A 467 -21.54 -2.14 7.88
CA TYR A 467 -20.52 -1.23 8.37
C TYR A 467 -20.68 -0.89 9.85
N SER A 468 -21.89 -0.53 10.30
CA SER A 468 -22.15 -0.19 11.71
C SER A 468 -21.84 -1.36 12.64
N ALA A 469 -22.32 -2.56 12.30
CA ALA A 469 -22.05 -3.78 13.08
C ALA A 469 -20.56 -4.11 13.14
N VAL A 470 -19.83 -3.93 12.03
CA VAL A 470 -18.37 -4.11 12.01
C VAL A 470 -17.68 -3.09 12.92
N GLN A 471 -18.06 -1.81 12.87
CA GLN A 471 -17.49 -0.78 13.76
C GLN A 471 -17.77 -1.06 15.25
N GLU A 472 -18.96 -1.54 15.59
CA GLU A 472 -19.28 -1.96 16.96
C GLU A 472 -18.40 -3.12 17.43
N GLN A 473 -18.20 -4.14 16.59
CA GLN A 473 -17.33 -5.27 16.91
C GLN A 473 -15.86 -4.88 17.03
N ILE A 474 -15.37 -3.90 16.24
CA ILE A 474 -14.01 -3.35 16.41
C ILE A 474 -13.87 -2.72 17.81
N VAL A 475 -14.86 -1.92 18.22
CA VAL A 475 -14.87 -1.29 19.55
C VAL A 475 -14.90 -2.36 20.65
N LEU A 476 -15.73 -3.40 20.50
CA LEU A 476 -15.78 -4.51 21.45
C LEU A 476 -14.46 -5.28 21.50
N ALA A 477 -13.88 -5.63 20.36
CA ALA A 477 -12.60 -6.32 20.27
C ALA A 477 -11.46 -5.50 20.90
N SER A 478 -11.48 -4.17 20.76
CA SER A 478 -10.50 -3.30 21.41
C SER A 478 -10.66 -3.20 22.93
N LYS A 479 -11.89 -3.40 23.46
CA LYS A 479 -12.19 -3.44 24.90
C LYS A 479 -11.91 -4.82 25.51
N LEU A 480 -12.17 -5.89 24.76
CA LEU A 480 -11.91 -7.29 25.14
C LEU A 480 -10.43 -7.65 24.99
N ALA A 481 -9.69 -6.90 24.18
CA ALA A 481 -8.24 -6.95 24.19
C ALA A 481 -7.78 -6.57 25.61
N LEU A 482 -7.35 -7.59 26.36
CA LEU A 482 -6.42 -7.43 27.48
C LEU A 482 -5.32 -6.44 27.04
N PRO A 483 -4.75 -5.65 27.98
CA PRO A 483 -3.68 -4.72 27.66
C PRO A 483 -2.67 -5.44 26.76
N PRO A 484 -2.32 -4.85 25.62
CA PRO A 484 -1.75 -5.61 24.53
C PRO A 484 -0.51 -6.34 25.04
N VAL A 485 -0.48 -7.67 24.84
CA VAL A 485 0.77 -8.36 24.61
C VAL A 485 1.24 -7.83 23.26
N ILE A 486 1.84 -6.64 23.30
CA ILE A 486 2.39 -5.99 22.13
C ILE A 486 3.47 -6.94 21.64
N ASP A 487 3.66 -6.99 20.33
CA ASP A 487 4.92 -7.38 19.68
C ASP A 487 6.12 -6.49 20.12
N ARG A 488 6.02 -5.82 21.29
CA ARG A 488 7.14 -5.37 22.10
C ARG A 488 7.95 -6.56 22.55
N ASP A 489 7.37 -7.73 22.77
CA ASP A 489 8.10 -8.83 23.39
C ASP A 489 9.26 -9.33 22.51
N VAL A 490 9.17 -9.25 21.18
CA VAL A 490 10.29 -9.56 20.28
C VAL A 490 11.35 -8.44 20.26
N ASP A 491 10.93 -7.18 20.11
CA ASP A 491 11.88 -6.05 20.11
C ASP A 491 12.52 -5.82 21.50
N THR A 492 11.78 -6.08 22.59
CA THR A 492 12.27 -6.01 23.96
C THR A 492 13.02 -7.27 24.38
N SER A 493 12.70 -8.47 23.87
CA SER A 493 13.56 -9.66 24.06
C SER A 493 14.89 -9.47 23.36
N GLU A 494 14.90 -8.88 22.16
CA GLU A 494 16.13 -8.52 21.45
C GLU A 494 16.91 -7.40 22.17
N LEU A 495 16.23 -6.38 22.72
CA LEU A 495 16.87 -5.35 23.55
C LEU A 495 17.46 -5.95 24.84
N LEU A 496 16.74 -6.86 25.51
CA LEU A 496 17.20 -7.56 26.70
C LEU A 496 18.37 -8.50 26.39
N LYS A 497 18.35 -9.15 25.23
CA LYS A 497 19.50 -9.92 24.72
C LYS A 497 20.71 -9.03 24.52
N GLU A 498 20.57 -7.86 23.87
CA GLU A 498 21.69 -6.92 23.69
C GLU A 498 22.18 -6.33 25.03
N LYS A 499 21.28 -6.06 25.97
CA LYS A 499 21.64 -5.68 27.35
C LYS A 499 22.42 -6.80 28.05
N GLY A 500 21.97 -8.04 27.90
CA GLY A 500 22.66 -9.23 28.39
C GLY A 500 24.05 -9.40 27.79
N ASN A 501 24.18 -9.20 26.47
CA ASN A 501 25.48 -9.24 25.76
C ASN A 501 26.44 -8.17 26.31
N ASN A 502 25.94 -6.96 26.56
CA ASN A 502 26.74 -5.87 27.14
C ASN A 502 27.16 -6.16 28.58
N SER A 503 26.27 -6.72 29.41
CA SER A 503 26.61 -7.17 30.76
C SER A 503 27.63 -8.32 30.75
N PHE A 504 27.49 -9.26 29.81
CA PHE A 504 28.44 -10.36 29.62
C PHE A 504 29.83 -9.85 29.23
N LYS A 505 29.92 -8.91 28.28
CA LYS A 505 31.20 -8.25 27.91
C LYS A 505 31.84 -7.52 29.10
N ARG A 506 31.03 -6.97 30.01
CA ARG A 506 31.49 -6.31 31.25
C ARG A 506 31.78 -7.28 32.39
N LYS A 507 31.78 -8.60 32.16
CA LYS A 507 31.95 -9.67 33.16
C LYS A 507 30.93 -9.63 34.30
N GLN A 508 29.77 -9.02 34.08
CA GLN A 508 28.67 -8.95 35.05
C GLN A 508 27.70 -10.13 34.81
N TRP A 509 28.16 -11.34 35.15
CA TRP A 509 27.48 -12.59 34.80
C TRP A 509 26.05 -12.69 35.34
N SER A 510 25.83 -12.33 36.61
CA SER A 510 24.49 -12.35 37.22
C SER A 510 23.50 -11.40 36.53
N LYS A 511 23.95 -10.22 36.11
CA LYS A 511 23.12 -9.25 35.35
C LYS A 511 22.84 -9.71 33.92
N ALA A 512 23.82 -10.40 33.31
CA ALA A 512 23.63 -11.03 32.01
C ALA A 512 22.56 -12.12 32.09
N ILE A 513 22.61 -12.98 33.10
CA ILE A 513 21.60 -14.03 33.37
C ILE A 513 20.21 -13.42 33.57
N GLU A 514 20.10 -12.35 34.36
CA GLU A 514 18.84 -11.66 34.59
C GLU A 514 18.25 -11.14 33.27
N SER A 515 19.08 -10.49 32.44
CA SER A 515 18.66 -9.93 31.16
C SER A 515 18.25 -11.02 30.16
N TYR A 516 19.02 -12.10 30.03
CA TYR A 516 18.64 -13.24 29.17
C TYR A 516 17.41 -13.98 29.69
N SER A 517 17.24 -14.09 31.00
CA SER A 517 16.03 -14.68 31.59
C SER A 517 14.81 -13.81 31.34
N GLY A 518 14.97 -12.48 31.35
CA GLY A 518 13.96 -11.55 30.86
C GLY A 518 13.62 -11.81 29.40
N ALA A 519 14.62 -11.91 28.52
CA ALA A 519 14.41 -12.20 27.10
C ALA A 519 13.66 -13.53 26.88
N ILE A 520 14.00 -14.59 27.63
CA ILE A 520 13.34 -15.89 27.57
C ILE A 520 11.88 -15.84 28.06
N LYS A 521 11.59 -15.06 29.10
CA LYS A 521 10.20 -14.87 29.58
C LYS A 521 9.31 -14.20 28.54
N LEU A 522 9.89 -13.37 27.69
CA LEU A 522 9.18 -12.64 26.63
C LEU A 522 9.10 -13.46 25.33
N ASN A 523 10.15 -14.23 25.00
CA ASN A 523 10.18 -15.13 23.86
C ASN A 523 11.04 -16.36 24.17
N ASP A 524 10.39 -17.50 24.35
CA ASP A 524 11.00 -18.77 24.74
C ASP A 524 11.38 -19.66 23.55
N THR A 525 11.17 -19.18 22.31
CA THR A 525 11.39 -19.95 21.07
C THR A 525 12.76 -19.69 20.42
N ASN A 526 13.55 -18.73 20.92
CA ASN A 526 14.85 -18.39 20.37
C ASN A 526 16.01 -19.13 21.07
N ALA A 527 16.62 -20.09 20.37
CA ALA A 527 17.76 -20.88 20.87
C ALA A 527 18.95 -20.02 21.35
N THR A 528 19.14 -18.82 20.79
CA THR A 528 20.26 -17.94 21.12
C THR A 528 20.21 -17.45 22.56
N TYR A 529 19.02 -17.21 23.11
CA TYR A 529 18.88 -16.67 24.48
C TYR A 529 19.32 -17.69 25.52
N TYR A 530 18.86 -18.93 25.38
CA TYR A 530 19.29 -20.06 26.21
C TYR A 530 20.79 -20.31 26.06
N CYS A 531 21.29 -20.34 24.82
CA CYS A 531 22.71 -20.55 24.57
C CYS A 531 23.57 -19.47 25.24
N ASN A 532 23.18 -18.20 25.17
CA ASN A 532 23.92 -17.09 25.77
C ASN A 532 23.80 -17.07 27.30
N ARG A 533 22.67 -17.47 27.87
CA ARG A 533 22.50 -17.64 29.31
C ARG A 533 23.33 -18.83 29.83
N ALA A 534 23.42 -19.93 29.09
CA ALA A 534 24.30 -21.05 29.40
C ALA A 534 25.77 -20.62 29.49
N ALA A 535 26.22 -19.74 28.59
CA ALA A 535 27.57 -19.17 28.67
C ALA A 535 27.79 -18.41 29.98
N ALA A 536 26.82 -17.61 30.43
CA ALA A 536 26.92 -16.88 31.70
C ALA A 536 26.88 -17.81 32.92
N TYR A 537 26.14 -18.92 32.84
CA TYR A 537 26.16 -19.95 33.88
C TYR A 537 27.49 -20.71 33.97
N LEU A 538 28.15 -20.98 32.83
CA LEU A 538 29.49 -21.57 32.81
C LEU A 538 30.51 -20.69 33.54
N GLU A 539 30.50 -19.37 33.27
CA GLU A 539 31.40 -18.42 33.94
C GLU A 539 31.16 -18.32 35.46
N LEU A 540 29.95 -18.68 35.94
CA LEU A 540 29.61 -18.75 37.36
C LEU A 540 29.78 -20.15 37.97
N GLY A 541 30.30 -21.13 37.21
CA GLY A 541 30.44 -22.52 37.67
C GLY A 541 29.12 -23.26 37.88
N ARG A 542 28.01 -22.75 37.33
CA ARG A 542 26.68 -23.35 37.48
C ARG A 542 26.39 -24.36 36.37
N PHE A 543 27.17 -25.43 36.35
CA PHE A 543 27.22 -26.39 35.23
C PHE A 543 25.89 -27.08 34.92
N LYS A 544 25.12 -27.50 35.95
CA LYS A 544 23.80 -28.12 35.74
C LYS A 544 22.80 -27.21 35.04
N GLN A 545 22.84 -25.91 35.33
CA GLN A 545 21.95 -24.91 34.71
C GLN A 545 22.40 -24.58 33.28
N ALA A 546 23.71 -24.54 33.05
CA ALA A 546 24.27 -24.38 31.71
C ALA A 546 23.89 -25.58 30.81
N GLU A 547 23.96 -26.80 31.32
CA GLU A 547 23.54 -28.01 30.61
C GLU A 547 22.06 -27.96 30.22
N ALA A 548 21.16 -27.67 31.17
CA ALA A 548 19.73 -27.57 30.90
C ALA A 548 19.38 -26.49 29.86
N ASP A 549 20.04 -25.32 29.91
CA ASP A 549 19.86 -24.28 28.89
C ASP A 549 20.39 -24.71 27.52
N CYS A 550 21.49 -25.48 27.47
CA CYS A 550 21.98 -26.02 26.21
C CYS A 550 21.05 -27.08 25.63
N ASP A 551 20.44 -27.93 26.47
CA ASP A 551 19.44 -28.90 26.03
C ASP A 551 18.25 -28.20 25.39
N GLN A 552 17.75 -27.14 26.03
CA GLN A 552 16.65 -26.35 25.47
C GLN A 552 17.05 -25.62 24.18
N ALA A 553 18.28 -25.10 24.10
CA ALA A 553 18.79 -24.50 22.87
C ALA A 553 18.86 -25.52 21.71
N LEU A 554 19.23 -26.77 22.00
CA LEU A 554 19.32 -27.85 21.01
C LEU A 554 17.96 -28.45 20.64
N LEU A 555 16.98 -28.38 21.55
CA LEU A 555 15.58 -28.69 21.23
C LEU A 555 15.04 -27.72 20.17
N LEU A 556 15.37 -26.43 20.30
CA LEU A 556 14.94 -25.36 19.40
C LEU A 556 15.76 -25.30 18.10
N ASP A 557 17.08 -25.49 18.18
CA ASP A 557 18.00 -25.52 17.03
C ASP A 557 19.04 -26.65 17.16
N LYS A 558 18.75 -27.77 16.52
CA LYS A 558 19.61 -28.96 16.50
C LYS A 558 20.97 -28.74 15.80
N LYS A 559 21.14 -27.63 15.05
CA LYS A 559 22.40 -27.30 14.35
C LYS A 559 23.25 -26.27 15.11
N ASN A 560 22.87 -25.91 16.34
CA ASN A 560 23.58 -24.90 17.12
C ASN A 560 24.91 -25.42 17.70
N VAL A 561 26.00 -25.19 16.97
CA VAL A 561 27.37 -25.61 17.34
C VAL A 561 27.79 -25.06 18.70
N LYS A 562 27.43 -23.81 19.03
CA LYS A 562 27.79 -23.18 20.31
C LYS A 562 27.10 -23.86 21.50
N ALA A 563 25.87 -24.34 21.32
CA ALA A 563 25.18 -25.08 22.36
C ALA A 563 25.86 -26.42 22.65
N TYR A 564 26.27 -27.17 21.61
CA TYR A 564 27.08 -28.39 21.79
C TYR A 564 28.41 -28.12 22.50
N LEU A 565 29.15 -27.08 22.10
CA LEU A 565 30.41 -26.71 22.76
C LEU A 565 30.20 -26.38 24.24
N ARG A 566 29.17 -25.58 24.56
CA ARG A 566 28.88 -25.13 25.92
C ARG A 566 28.39 -26.29 26.80
N ARG A 567 27.54 -27.19 26.26
CA ARG A 567 27.09 -28.39 26.97
C ARG A 567 28.24 -29.35 27.23
N GLY A 568 29.11 -29.58 26.23
CA GLY A 568 30.33 -30.37 26.37
C GLY A 568 31.25 -29.82 27.46
N THR A 569 31.45 -28.50 27.52
CA THR A 569 32.22 -27.86 28.60
C THR A 569 31.56 -27.99 29.97
N ALA A 570 30.23 -27.86 30.05
CA ALA A 570 29.50 -28.07 31.31
C ALA A 570 29.68 -29.50 31.82
N LYS A 571 29.51 -30.49 30.94
CA LYS A 571 29.66 -31.93 31.22
C LYS A 571 31.08 -32.31 31.61
N GLU A 572 32.08 -31.76 30.91
CA GLU A 572 33.49 -31.93 31.27
C GLU A 572 33.79 -31.40 32.67
N SER A 573 33.19 -30.26 33.04
CA SER A 573 33.38 -29.62 34.35
C SER A 573 32.75 -30.41 35.51
N VAL A 574 31.79 -31.29 35.22
CA VAL A 574 31.21 -32.24 36.18
C VAL A 574 31.77 -33.65 36.04
N LEU A 575 32.92 -33.81 35.35
CA LEU A 575 33.64 -35.07 35.14
C LEU A 575 32.89 -36.11 34.28
N ASN A 576 31.84 -35.71 33.56
CA ASN A 576 31.13 -36.59 32.62
C ASN A 576 31.85 -36.58 31.25
N TYR A 577 33.05 -37.15 31.23
CA TYR A 577 33.95 -37.07 30.08
C TYR A 577 33.44 -37.79 28.82
N GLN A 578 32.69 -38.88 28.99
CA GLN A 578 32.15 -39.64 27.86
C GLN A 578 31.10 -38.85 27.08
N GLU A 579 30.13 -38.25 27.78
CA GLU A 579 29.09 -37.44 27.14
C GLU A 579 29.63 -36.09 26.64
N ALA A 580 30.57 -35.48 27.36
CA ALA A 580 31.27 -34.28 26.89
C ALA A 580 31.97 -34.54 25.55
N LEU A 581 32.64 -35.69 25.41
CA LEU A 581 33.30 -36.09 24.16
C LEU A 581 32.29 -36.25 23.01
N GLN A 582 31.10 -36.79 23.28
CA GLN A 582 30.05 -36.91 22.27
C GLN A 582 29.59 -35.53 21.77
N ASP A 583 29.40 -34.57 22.67
CA ASP A 583 28.99 -33.21 22.31
C ASP A 583 30.08 -32.49 21.47
N PHE A 584 31.36 -32.64 21.82
CA PHE A 584 32.45 -32.09 21.01
C PHE A 584 32.55 -32.75 19.64
N ARG A 585 32.30 -34.06 19.52
CA ARG A 585 32.25 -34.76 18.23
C ARG A 585 31.08 -34.31 17.36
N HIS A 586 29.92 -34.07 17.95
CA HIS A 586 28.77 -33.50 17.21
C HIS A 586 29.08 -32.08 16.74
N ALA A 587 29.73 -31.26 17.57
CA ALA A 587 30.21 -29.95 17.16
C ALA A 587 31.20 -30.03 15.98
N LEU A 588 32.09 -31.04 15.96
CA LEU A 588 33.04 -31.27 14.84
C LEU A 588 32.37 -31.85 13.59
N ALA A 589 31.30 -32.63 13.73
CA ALA A 589 30.52 -33.09 12.59
C ALA A 589 29.84 -31.90 11.87
N LEU A 590 29.44 -30.86 12.61
CA LEU A 590 28.87 -29.63 12.07
C LEU A 590 29.93 -28.63 11.60
N GLU A 591 31.02 -28.47 12.37
CA GLU A 591 32.16 -27.59 12.07
C GLU A 591 33.50 -28.33 12.24
N PRO A 592 33.99 -29.02 11.19
CA PRO A 592 35.18 -29.88 11.28
C PRO A 592 36.48 -29.15 11.66
N GLN A 593 36.56 -27.83 11.42
CA GLN A 593 37.73 -27.00 11.71
C GLN A 593 37.62 -26.23 13.04
N ASN A 594 36.63 -26.55 13.88
CA ASN A 594 36.43 -25.84 15.15
C ASN A 594 37.57 -26.13 16.14
N LYS A 595 38.45 -25.15 16.35
CA LYS A 595 39.66 -25.30 17.18
C LYS A 595 39.34 -25.69 18.63
N THR A 596 38.24 -25.17 19.20
CA THR A 596 37.84 -25.45 20.58
C THR A 596 37.41 -26.90 20.73
N ALA A 597 36.58 -27.40 19.80
CA ALA A 597 36.16 -28.80 19.83
C ALA A 597 37.33 -29.76 19.58
N LEU A 598 38.22 -29.45 18.62
CA LEU A 598 39.42 -30.26 18.36
C LEU A 598 40.35 -30.35 19.59
N ALA A 599 40.55 -29.24 20.30
CA ALA A 599 41.37 -29.22 21.50
C ALA A 599 40.70 -29.98 22.66
N ALA A 600 39.39 -29.82 22.82
CA ALA A 600 38.61 -30.53 23.84
C ALA A 600 38.55 -32.04 23.60
N GLU A 601 38.31 -32.47 22.36
CA GLU A 601 38.34 -33.89 21.98
C GLU A 601 39.72 -34.52 22.29
N LYS A 602 40.81 -33.89 21.86
CA LYS A 602 42.17 -34.40 22.14
C LYS A 602 42.48 -34.48 23.63
N ARG A 603 41.98 -33.52 24.42
CA ARG A 603 42.16 -33.50 25.88
C ARG A 603 41.34 -34.62 26.54
N LEU A 604 40.06 -34.76 26.20
CA LEU A 604 39.18 -35.77 26.77
C LEU A 604 39.57 -37.20 26.37
N GLN A 605 40.09 -37.41 25.16
CA GLN A 605 40.62 -38.71 24.74
C GLN A 605 41.82 -39.17 25.59
N LYS A 606 42.58 -38.25 26.20
CA LYS A 606 43.66 -38.60 27.14
C LYS A 606 43.14 -38.96 28.53
N HIS A 607 41.99 -38.42 28.94
CA HIS A 607 41.36 -38.74 30.23
C HIS A 607 40.53 -40.02 30.21
N LEU A 608 40.16 -40.51 29.01
CA LEU A 608 39.39 -41.73 28.79
C LEU A 608 40.25 -42.94 28.35
N ARG A 609 41.57 -42.74 28.24
CA ARG A 609 42.58 -43.81 28.11
C ARG A 609 43.20 -44.04 29.48
#